data_AF-A0A653K9N4-F1
#
_entry.id   AF-A0A653K9N4-F1
#
_cell.length_a   1.000
_cell.length_b   1.000
_cell.length_c   1.000
_cell.angle_alpha   90.00
_cell.angle_beta   90.00
_cell.angle_gamma   90.00
#
_symmetry.space_group_name_H-M   'P 1'
#
loop_
_entity.id
_entity.type
_entity.pdbx_description
1 polymer ?
#
loop_
_entity_poly.entity_id
_entity_poly.type
_entity_poly.pdbx_seq_one_letter_code
_entity_poly.pdbx_strand_id
1 'polypeptide(L)'
;MGWIDPLGLNTTNQPSKNINNLPAFKGKSIPSVQKVLVDNNYTRTNPANLRNQRWVHQDGSEVQIHAYGNQNTSQYKAGNNAHVHKSIGKHGEPNTIELDDDGVTQVSKHSKEAHIGVKNPKDFCQVSGRNHGD
;
A
#
# COMPACT_ATOMS: atom_id res chain seq x y z
N MET A 1 2.02 -22.89 31.43
CA MET A 1 0.81 -23.47 30.83
C MET A 1 0.11 -22.38 30.04
N GLY A 2 0.42 -22.26 28.74
CA GLY A 2 -0.25 -21.31 27.85
C GLY A 2 -1.39 -22.03 27.13
N TRP A 3 -2.58 -21.45 27.15
CA TRP A 3 -3.73 -21.95 26.37
C TRP A 3 -3.42 -21.85 24.88
N ILE A 4 -3.48 -22.98 24.17
CA ILE A 4 -3.43 -23.03 22.71
C ILE A 4 -4.88 -22.92 22.23
N ASP A 5 -5.18 -21.86 21.47
CA ASP A 5 -6.48 -21.66 20.83
C ASP A 5 -6.62 -22.62 19.63
N PRO A 6 -7.53 -23.62 19.67
CA PRO A 6 -7.69 -24.62 18.62
C PRO A 6 -8.29 -24.08 17.32
N LEU A 7 -8.81 -22.84 17.32
CA LEU A 7 -9.48 -22.23 16.17
C LEU A 7 -8.60 -21.19 15.44
N GLY A 8 -7.43 -20.85 15.99
CA GLY A 8 -6.53 -19.86 15.39
C GLY A 8 -7.13 -18.45 15.29
N LEU A 9 -8.14 -18.13 16.11
CA LEU A 9 -8.86 -16.85 16.08
C LEU A 9 -8.18 -15.77 16.91
N ASN A 10 -7.06 -16.10 17.55
CA ASN A 10 -6.29 -15.15 18.36
C ASN A 10 -5.51 -14.16 17.48
N THR A 11 -6.20 -13.12 17.01
CA THR A 11 -5.63 -11.99 16.24
C THR A 11 -4.65 -11.12 17.06
N THR A 12 -4.53 -11.35 18.36
CA THR A 12 -3.67 -10.59 19.30
C THR A 12 -2.25 -11.13 19.42
N ASN A 13 -1.93 -12.28 18.81
CA ASN A 13 -0.59 -12.90 18.87
C ASN A 13 0.14 -12.93 17.52
N GLN A 14 -0.35 -12.24 16.48
CA GLN A 14 0.46 -12.01 15.28
C GLN A 14 1.64 -11.12 15.69
N PRO A 15 2.90 -11.55 15.48
CA PRO A 15 4.04 -10.67 15.71
C PRO A 15 3.84 -9.41 14.88
N SER A 16 4.10 -8.24 15.48
CA SER A 16 3.99 -6.96 14.78
C SER A 16 4.75 -7.03 13.46
N LYS A 17 4.06 -6.66 12.39
CA LYS A 17 4.63 -6.61 11.05
C LYS A 17 5.33 -5.26 10.88
N ASN A 18 6.39 -5.22 10.08
CA ASN A 18 7.15 -4.00 9.81
C ASN A 18 6.25 -2.87 9.30
N ILE A 19 5.18 -3.21 8.56
CA ILE A 19 4.20 -2.22 8.08
C ILE A 19 3.55 -1.41 9.21
N ASN A 20 3.41 -1.97 10.41
CA ASN A 20 2.88 -1.27 11.59
C ASN A 20 3.82 -0.15 12.08
N ASN A 21 5.09 -0.18 11.69
CA ASN A 21 6.10 0.82 12.06
C ASN A 21 6.28 1.90 10.98
N LEU A 22 5.67 1.74 9.80
CA LEU A 22 5.78 2.72 8.73
C LEU A 22 4.95 3.97 9.08
N PRO A 23 5.47 5.18 8.84
CA PRO A 23 4.70 6.39 9.01
C PRO A 23 3.51 6.45 8.04
N ALA A 24 2.57 7.35 8.34
CA ALA A 24 1.54 7.76 7.40
C ALA A 24 2.17 8.28 6.10
N PHE A 25 1.67 7.83 4.95
CA PHE A 25 2.11 8.22 3.61
C PHE A 25 1.20 9.22 2.93
N LYS A 26 -0.02 9.45 3.43
CA LYS A 26 -0.95 10.40 2.85
C LYS A 26 -0.30 11.77 2.62
N GLY A 27 -0.37 12.25 1.39
CA GLY A 27 0.20 13.54 0.97
C GLY A 27 1.73 13.59 0.81
N LYS A 28 2.47 12.50 1.05
CA LYS A 28 3.91 12.43 0.72
C LYS A 28 4.13 12.36 -0.79
N SER A 29 5.35 12.64 -1.24
CA SER A 29 5.77 12.37 -2.62
C SER A 29 6.24 10.93 -2.77
N ILE A 30 6.17 10.38 -3.98
CA ILE A 30 6.66 9.03 -4.27
C ILE A 30 8.14 8.85 -3.87
N PRO A 31 9.07 9.76 -4.18
CA PRO A 31 10.45 9.63 -3.71
C PRO A 31 10.57 9.60 -2.18
N SER A 32 9.72 10.34 -1.47
CA SER A 32 9.70 10.30 0.00
C SER A 32 9.18 8.96 0.53
N VAL A 33 8.15 8.38 -0.10
CA VAL A 33 7.67 7.04 0.25
C VAL A 33 8.75 5.99 -0.03
N GLN A 34 9.35 6.01 -1.23
CA GLN A 34 10.44 5.09 -1.60
C GLN A 34 11.61 5.15 -0.63
N LYS A 35 12.02 6.35 -0.20
CA LYS A 35 13.07 6.52 0.80
C LYS A 35 12.71 5.81 2.11
N VAL A 36 11.50 6.02 2.62
CA VAL A 36 11.04 5.34 3.86
C VAL A 36 11.08 3.82 3.69
N LEU A 37 10.65 3.30 2.55
CA LEU A 37 10.65 1.86 2.27
C LEU A 37 12.07 1.28 2.25
N VAL A 38 13.02 1.96 1.59
CA VAL A 38 14.44 1.58 1.61
C VAL A 38 15.00 1.62 3.03
N ASP A 39 14.74 2.70 3.78
CA ASP A 39 15.22 2.86 5.17
C ASP A 39 14.63 1.78 6.12
N ASN A 40 13.52 1.15 5.75
CA ASN A 40 12.84 0.09 6.51
C ASN A 40 13.03 -1.32 5.88
N ASN A 41 14.06 -1.51 5.06
CA ASN A 41 14.44 -2.80 4.48
C ASN A 41 13.39 -3.46 3.56
N TYR A 42 12.54 -2.65 2.92
CA TYR A 42 11.70 -3.16 1.84
C TYR A 42 12.50 -3.27 0.54
N THR A 43 12.27 -4.34 -0.20
CA THR A 43 12.86 -4.55 -1.52
C THR A 43 11.82 -4.34 -2.61
N ARG A 44 12.17 -3.57 -3.64
CA ARG A 44 11.33 -3.43 -4.83
C ARG A 44 11.45 -4.68 -5.70
N THR A 45 10.36 -5.43 -5.83
CA THR A 45 10.35 -6.75 -6.50
C THR A 45 10.09 -6.68 -8.01
N ASN A 46 9.65 -5.52 -8.52
CA ASN A 46 9.33 -5.31 -9.93
C ASN A 46 9.97 -4.03 -10.50
N PRO A 47 11.32 -3.92 -10.53
CA PRO A 47 12.02 -2.68 -10.86
C PRO A 47 11.68 -2.09 -12.24
N ALA A 48 11.34 -2.94 -13.22
CA ALA A 48 10.96 -2.50 -14.57
C ALA A 48 9.56 -1.84 -14.65
N ASN A 49 8.67 -2.08 -13.67
CA ASN A 49 7.33 -1.47 -13.67
C ASN A 49 7.37 -0.15 -12.91
N LEU A 50 7.62 0.95 -13.63
CA LEU A 50 7.69 2.30 -13.07
C LEU A 50 6.33 2.82 -12.58
N ARG A 51 5.24 2.39 -13.24
CA ARG A 51 3.87 2.86 -12.94
C ARG A 51 3.32 2.24 -11.66
N ASN A 52 3.50 0.93 -11.48
CA ASN A 52 3.00 0.17 -10.34
C ASN A 52 4.19 -0.51 -9.66
N GLN A 53 4.71 0.11 -8.60
CA GLN A 53 5.85 -0.42 -7.87
C GLN A 53 5.39 -1.32 -6.74
N ARG A 54 6.10 -2.42 -6.53
CA ARG A 54 5.80 -3.40 -5.49
C ARG A 54 6.99 -3.54 -4.56
N TRP A 55 6.81 -3.16 -3.31
CA TRP A 55 7.83 -3.17 -2.27
C TRP A 55 7.46 -4.18 -1.20
N VAL A 56 8.37 -5.10 -0.90
CA VAL A 56 8.09 -6.23 0.00
C VAL A 56 9.17 -6.29 1.07
N HIS A 57 8.76 -6.50 2.31
CA HIS A 57 9.63 -6.80 3.44
C HIS A 57 9.58 -8.30 3.76
N GLN A 58 10.65 -8.84 4.36
CA GLN A 58 10.81 -10.28 4.62
C GLN A 58 9.73 -10.93 5.49
N ASP A 59 9.01 -10.13 6.30
CA ASP A 59 7.93 -10.62 7.15
C ASP A 59 6.56 -10.70 6.46
N GLY A 60 6.51 -10.44 5.15
CA GLY A 60 5.28 -10.47 4.34
C GLY A 60 4.55 -9.12 4.29
N SER A 61 5.09 -8.07 4.89
CA SER A 61 4.56 -6.71 4.70
C SER A 61 4.79 -6.25 3.26
N GLU A 62 3.78 -5.62 2.65
CA GLU A 62 3.83 -5.11 1.29
C GLU A 62 3.36 -3.65 1.23
N VAL A 63 4.03 -2.86 0.38
CA VAL A 63 3.60 -1.53 -0.01
C VAL A 63 3.56 -1.46 -1.53
N GLN A 64 2.38 -1.19 -2.10
CA GLN A 64 2.21 -1.00 -3.53
C GLN A 64 2.06 0.48 -3.84
N ILE A 65 2.87 1.01 -4.77
CA ILE A 65 2.80 2.42 -5.21
C ILE A 65 2.23 2.46 -6.63
N HIS A 66 1.01 2.97 -6.77
CA HIS A 66 0.42 3.34 -8.06
C HIS A 66 0.81 4.77 -8.38
N ALA A 67 1.93 4.96 -9.06
CA ALA A 67 2.51 6.28 -9.28
C ALA A 67 1.63 7.23 -10.09
N TYR A 68 0.79 6.68 -10.96
CA TYR A 68 -0.06 7.43 -11.89
C TYR A 68 -1.55 7.07 -11.75
N GLY A 69 -1.92 6.50 -10.60
CA GLY A 69 -3.27 6.02 -10.32
C GLY A 69 -3.74 4.91 -11.25
N ASN A 70 -5.02 4.56 -11.10
CA ASN A 70 -5.68 3.53 -11.87
C ASN A 70 -5.59 3.80 -13.37
N GLN A 71 -5.41 2.74 -14.16
CA GLN A 71 -5.39 2.85 -15.62
C GLN A 71 -6.77 3.25 -16.14
N ASN A 72 -7.82 2.60 -15.62
CA ASN A 72 -9.21 2.94 -15.92
C ASN A 72 -9.79 3.72 -14.74
N THR A 73 -10.60 4.74 -15.03
CA THR A 73 -11.33 5.49 -14.00
C THR A 73 -12.22 4.54 -13.20
N SER A 74 -12.10 4.59 -11.88
CA SER A 74 -12.98 3.88 -10.95
C SER A 74 -13.86 4.86 -10.18
N GLN A 75 -14.84 4.33 -9.45
CA GLN A 75 -15.70 5.12 -8.56
C GLN A 75 -14.95 5.77 -7.39
N TYR A 76 -13.71 5.35 -7.12
CA TYR A 76 -12.90 5.86 -6.02
C TYR A 76 -11.92 6.93 -6.50
N LYS A 77 -12.29 8.20 -6.28
CA LYS A 77 -11.48 9.38 -6.66
C LYS A 77 -10.01 9.30 -6.21
N ALA A 78 -9.76 8.72 -5.03
CA ALA A 78 -8.41 8.52 -4.51
C ALA A 78 -7.60 7.54 -5.36
N GLY A 79 -8.22 6.45 -5.83
CA GLY A 79 -7.57 5.44 -6.67
C GLY A 79 -7.25 5.94 -8.08
N ASN A 80 -7.98 6.92 -8.59
CA ASN A 80 -7.70 7.45 -9.93
C ASN A 80 -6.46 8.36 -9.98
N ASN A 81 -5.96 8.78 -8.81
CA ASN A 81 -4.73 9.56 -8.64
C ASN A 81 -3.59 8.70 -8.11
N ALA A 82 -2.39 9.27 -8.02
CA ALA A 82 -1.27 8.59 -7.38
C ALA A 82 -1.63 8.21 -5.94
N HIS A 83 -1.46 6.93 -5.63
CA HIS A 83 -1.81 6.41 -4.32
C HIS A 83 -0.93 5.21 -3.96
N VAL A 84 -1.00 4.84 -2.70
CA VAL A 84 -0.28 3.71 -2.12
C VAL A 84 -1.29 2.78 -1.46
N HIS A 85 -0.98 1.49 -1.45
CA HIS A 85 -1.63 0.50 -0.60
C HIS A 85 -0.63 -0.03 0.41
N LYS A 86 -1.11 -0.28 1.63
CA LYS A 86 -0.37 -1.01 2.68
C LYS A 86 -1.08 -2.34 2.90
N SER A 87 -0.34 -3.44 2.92
CA SER A 87 -0.93 -4.77 3.15
C SER A 87 0.00 -5.75 3.83
N ILE A 88 -0.61 -6.79 4.42
CA ILE A 88 0.07 -8.02 4.83
C ILE A 88 -0.30 -9.08 3.79
N GLY A 89 0.70 -9.59 3.08
CA GLY A 89 0.50 -10.39 1.88
C GLY A 89 0.50 -9.55 0.60
N LYS A 90 0.24 -10.21 -0.53
CA LYS A 90 0.29 -9.56 -1.85
C LYS A 90 -1.02 -8.82 -2.11
N HIS A 91 -0.95 -7.51 -2.32
CA HIS A 91 -2.09 -6.66 -2.62
C HIS A 91 -2.95 -7.24 -3.76
N GLY A 92 -4.27 -7.30 -3.54
CA GLY A 92 -5.24 -7.83 -4.49
C GLY A 92 -5.42 -9.36 -4.51
N GLU A 93 -4.58 -10.15 -3.83
CA GLU A 93 -4.75 -11.61 -3.77
C GLU A 93 -5.77 -12.06 -2.70
N PRO A 94 -6.40 -13.25 -2.80
CA PRO A 94 -7.43 -13.70 -1.85
C PRO A 94 -7.03 -13.61 -0.36
N ASN A 95 -5.79 -13.96 -0.01
CA ASN A 95 -5.31 -14.03 1.38
C ASN A 95 -4.58 -12.77 1.87
N THR A 96 -4.73 -11.63 1.20
CA THR A 96 -4.15 -10.36 1.65
C THR A 96 -5.04 -9.67 2.68
N ILE A 97 -4.40 -8.97 3.62
CA ILE A 97 -5.03 -8.03 4.54
C ILE A 97 -4.62 -6.62 4.10
N GLU A 98 -5.55 -5.81 3.64
CA GLU A 98 -5.30 -4.40 3.31
C GLU A 98 -5.42 -3.54 4.57
N LEU A 99 -4.59 -2.51 4.65
CA LEU A 99 -4.45 -1.64 5.81
C LEU A 99 -4.64 -0.17 5.41
N ASP A 100 -5.22 0.61 6.31
CA ASP A 100 -5.27 2.08 6.20
C ASP A 100 -3.86 2.68 6.36
N ASP A 101 -3.77 4.00 6.26
CA ASP A 101 -2.51 4.74 6.27
C ASP A 101 -1.72 4.63 7.59
N ASP A 102 -2.38 4.29 8.69
CA ASP A 102 -1.71 3.99 9.96
C ASP A 102 -0.89 2.68 9.92
N GLY A 103 -1.10 1.83 8.90
CA GLY A 103 -0.46 0.53 8.79
C GLY A 103 -0.95 -0.48 9.83
N VAL A 104 -2.08 -0.26 10.48
CA VAL A 104 -2.63 -1.10 11.58
C VAL A 104 -4.10 -1.40 11.35
N THR A 105 -4.90 -0.42 10.95
CA THR A 105 -6.35 -0.57 10.76
C THR A 105 -6.64 -1.38 9.50
N GLN A 106 -7.31 -2.53 9.65
CA GLN A 106 -7.72 -3.35 8.50
C GLN A 106 -8.87 -2.68 7.73
N VAL A 107 -8.76 -2.66 6.41
CA VAL A 107 -9.75 -2.06 5.51
C VAL A 107 -10.15 -3.03 4.41
N SER A 108 -11.29 -2.77 3.78
CA SER A 108 -11.73 -3.59 2.63
C SER A 108 -10.85 -3.31 1.41
N LYS A 109 -10.56 -4.35 0.63
CA LYS A 109 -9.76 -4.27 -0.62
C LYS A 109 -10.30 -3.29 -1.66
N HIS A 110 -11.59 -2.96 -1.56
CA HIS A 110 -12.27 -2.05 -2.47
C HIS A 110 -12.80 -0.81 -1.73
N SER A 111 -12.13 -0.38 -0.66
CA SER A 111 -12.54 0.80 0.09
C SER A 111 -11.73 2.04 -0.32
N LYS A 112 -12.25 3.22 0.02
CA LYS A 112 -11.55 4.49 -0.18
C LYS A 112 -10.29 4.56 0.70
N GLU A 113 -10.37 4.00 1.89
CA GLU A 113 -9.35 4.01 2.93
C GLU A 113 -8.11 3.20 2.50
N ALA A 114 -8.29 2.11 1.75
CA ALA A 114 -7.17 1.36 1.16
C ALA A 114 -6.33 2.21 0.17
N HIS A 115 -6.92 3.23 -0.44
CA HIS A 115 -6.25 4.10 -1.40
C HIS A 115 -5.62 5.31 -0.71
N ILE A 116 -4.39 5.13 -0.20
CA ILE A 116 -3.64 6.18 0.50
C ILE A 116 -3.10 7.19 -0.52
N GLY A 117 -3.81 8.32 -0.69
CA GLY A 117 -3.45 9.33 -1.67
C GLY A 117 -2.07 9.97 -1.43
N VAL A 118 -1.22 9.98 -2.45
CA VAL A 118 0.10 10.64 -2.46
C VAL A 118 0.13 11.76 -3.51
N LYS A 119 1.17 12.59 -3.50
CA LYS A 119 1.34 13.63 -4.53
C LYS A 119 1.53 12.99 -5.90
N ASN A 120 0.73 13.42 -6.86
CA ASN A 120 0.92 13.06 -8.27
C ASN A 120 2.33 13.47 -8.74
N PRO A 121 2.99 12.63 -9.56
CA PRO A 121 4.18 13.03 -10.30
C PRO A 121 3.91 14.26 -11.19
N LYS A 122 4.96 15.04 -11.47
CA LYS A 122 4.84 16.25 -12.33
C LYS A 122 4.42 15.92 -13.77
N ASP A 123 4.81 14.74 -14.23
CA ASP A 123 4.54 14.17 -15.56
C ASP A 123 3.22 13.37 -15.61
N PHE A 124 2.37 13.47 -14.57
CA PHE A 124 1.15 12.65 -14.48
C PHE A 124 0.24 12.77 -15.71
N CYS A 125 -0.06 14.00 -16.16
CA CYS A 125 -0.93 14.20 -17.32
C CYS A 125 -0.30 13.69 -18.62
N GLN A 126 1.04 13.65 -18.72
CA GLN A 126 1.74 13.11 -19.87
C GLN A 126 1.69 11.58 -19.92
N VAL A 127 1.83 10.92 -18.76
CA VAL A 127 1.86 9.44 -18.67
C VAL A 127 0.46 8.82 -18.59
N SER A 128 -0.51 9.51 -17.99
CA SER A 128 -1.87 9.00 -17.77
C SER A 128 -2.92 9.65 -18.67
N GLY A 129 -2.64 10.83 -19.25
CA GLY A 129 -3.58 11.54 -20.13
C GLY A 129 -4.85 12.08 -19.44
N ARG A 130 -4.85 12.19 -18.11
CA ARG A 130 -6.01 12.61 -17.28
C ARG A 130 -5.62 13.72 -16.31
N ASN A 131 -6.58 14.55 -15.88
CA ASN A 131 -6.30 15.58 -14.88
C ASN A 131 -6.24 14.97 -13.48
N HIS A 132 -5.69 15.75 -12.53
CA HIS A 132 -5.75 15.40 -11.12
C HIS A 132 -7.18 15.43 -10.61
N GLY A 133 -7.58 14.37 -9.91
CA GLY A 133 -8.92 14.27 -9.31
C GLY A 133 -9.97 13.65 -10.22
N ASP A 134 -9.63 13.29 -11.46
CA ASP A 134 -10.49 12.52 -12.39
C ASP A 134 -10.42 11.03 -12.06
#